data_AF-A0A8T4D4V9-F1
#
_entry.id   AF-A0A8T4D4V9-F1
#
_cell.length_a   1.000
_cell.length_b   1.000
_cell.length_c   1.000
_cell.angle_alpha   90.00
_cell.angle_beta   90.00
_cell.angle_gamma   90.00
#
_symmetry.space_group_name_H-M   'P 1'
#
loop_
_entity.id
_entity.type
_entity.pdbx_description
1 polymer ?
#
loop_
_entity_poly.entity_id
_entity_poly.type
_entity_poly.pdbx_seq_one_letter_code
_entity_poly.pdbx_strand_id
1 'polypeptide(L)'
;MNDSVSVMSLLLLVGILVTLLLVVVLRKRKRAGKAGETDYKAFLIMGVAFLPTGFAMMIVYFFAELPFEIGLPLFALGLIYLIIGLVNRDKWKKTE
;
A
#
# COMPACT_ATOMS: atom_id res chain seq x y z
N MET A 1 24.65 9.29 -15.37
CA MET A 1 23.95 7.99 -15.57
C MET A 1 24.12 7.04 -14.37
N ASN A 2 25.21 7.13 -13.58
CA ASN A 2 25.44 6.25 -12.42
C ASN A 2 24.57 6.56 -11.19
N ASP A 3 24.21 7.81 -10.94
CA ASP A 3 23.54 8.19 -9.70
C ASP A 3 22.08 7.69 -9.65
N SER A 4 21.32 7.90 -10.74
CA SER A 4 19.93 7.44 -10.84
C SER A 4 19.80 5.91 -10.75
N VAL A 5 20.73 5.16 -11.37
CA VAL A 5 20.76 3.69 -11.30
C VAL A 5 21.09 3.22 -9.89
N SER A 6 21.99 3.92 -9.19
CA SER A 6 22.36 3.60 -7.81
C SER A 6 21.22 3.86 -6.84
N VAL A 7 20.50 4.98 -7.00
CA VAL A 7 19.30 5.29 -6.20
C VAL A 7 18.19 4.26 -6.44
N MET A 8 17.90 3.92 -7.70
CA MET A 8 16.90 2.89 -8.02
C MET A 8 17.26 1.52 -7.42
N SER A 9 18.53 1.13 -7.49
CA SER A 9 19.02 -0.13 -6.93
C SER A 9 18.90 -0.16 -5.40
N LEU A 10 19.18 0.95 -4.73
CA LEU A 10 19.00 1.08 -3.29
C LEU A 10 17.53 0.98 -2.88
N LEU A 11 16.63 1.65 -3.60
CA LEU A 11 15.19 1.58 -3.34
C LEU A 11 14.65 0.15 -3.51
N LEU A 12 15.09 -0.56 -4.56
CA LEU A 12 14.73 -1.97 -4.77
C LEU A 12 15.22 -2.86 -3.62
N LEU A 13 16.47 -2.68 -3.17
CA LEU A 13 17.03 -3.43 -2.04
C LEU A 13 16.23 -3.20 -0.76
N VAL A 14 15.92 -1.94 -0.45
CA VAL A 14 15.11 -1.58 0.73
C VAL A 14 13.72 -2.19 0.63
N GLY A 15 13.07 -2.12 -0.54
CA GLY A 15 11.76 -2.73 -0.77
C GLY A 15 11.76 -4.25 -0.55
N ILE A 16 12.77 -4.96 -1.05
CA ILE A 16 12.95 -6.40 -0.84
C ILE A 16 13.15 -6.72 0.65
N LEU A 17 14.00 -5.96 1.35
CA LEU A 17 14.28 -6.16 2.77
C LEU A 17 13.03 -5.94 3.63
N VAL A 18 12.28 -4.86 3.39
CA VAL A 18 11.01 -4.58 4.08
C VAL A 18 10.01 -5.70 3.83
N THR A 19 9.90 -6.20 2.60
CA THR A 19 9.00 -7.29 2.24
C THR A 19 9.37 -8.59 2.96
N LEU A 20 10.66 -8.94 2.99
CA LEU A 20 11.16 -10.11 3.72
C LEU A 20 10.87 -10.00 5.23
N LEU A 21 11.13 -8.83 5.82
CA LEU A 21 10.83 -8.55 7.24
C LEU A 21 9.34 -8.73 7.53
N LEU A 22 8.46 -8.17 6.69
CA LEU A 22 7.02 -8.33 6.82
C LEU A 22 6.61 -9.80 6.77
N VAL A 23 7.15 -10.57 5.81
CA VAL A 23 6.87 -12.02 5.69
C VAL A 23 7.31 -12.76 6.96
N VAL A 24 8.50 -12.47 7.50
CA VAL A 24 9.00 -13.09 8.73
C VAL A 24 8.12 -12.74 9.92
N VAL A 25 7.77 -11.47 10.10
CA VAL A 25 6.90 -10.99 11.18
C VAL A 25 5.52 -11.65 11.09
N LEU A 26 4.92 -11.70 9.91
CA LEU A 26 3.61 -12.31 9.69
C LEU A 26 3.65 -13.82 9.96
N ARG A 27 4.69 -14.54 9.51
CA ARG A 27 4.88 -15.96 9.83
C ARG A 27 5.02 -16.18 11.33
N LYS A 28 5.79 -15.34 12.03
CA LYS A 28 5.97 -15.42 13.49
C LYS A 28 4.66 -15.16 14.24
N ARG A 29 3.88 -14.15 13.84
CA ARG A 29 2.57 -13.84 14.43
C ARG A 29 1.57 -14.98 14.22
N LYS A 30 1.53 -15.58 13.03
CA LYS A 30 0.72 -16.77 12.74
C LYS A 30 1.09 -17.96 13.63
N ARG A 31 2.39 -18.29 13.75
CA ARG A 31 2.87 -19.39 14.60
C ARG A 31 2.57 -19.17 16.08
N ALA A 32 2.57 -17.92 16.54
CA ALA A 32 2.28 -17.58 17.93
C ALA A 32 0.78 -17.57 18.28
N GLY A 33 -0.12 -17.88 17.34
CA GLY A 33 -1.57 -17.75 17.54
C GLY A 33 -2.03 -16.30 17.76
N LYS A 34 -1.16 -15.31 17.53
CA LYS A 34 -1.41 -13.87 17.72
C LYS A 34 -1.78 -13.16 16.41
N ALA A 35 -2.17 -13.91 15.39
CA ALA A 35 -2.75 -13.34 14.19
C ALA A 35 -4.16 -12.84 14.55
N GLY A 36 -4.27 -11.62 15.05
CA GLY A 36 -5.56 -10.97 15.24
C GLY A 36 -6.32 -10.91 13.92
N GLU A 37 -7.65 -10.80 14.00
CA GLU A 37 -8.49 -10.67 12.83
C GLU A 37 -8.07 -9.46 11.98
N THR A 38 -8.00 -9.68 10.67
CA THR A 38 -7.64 -8.63 9.71
C THR A 38 -8.78 -7.62 9.62
N ASP A 39 -8.48 -6.33 9.82
CA ASP A 39 -9.47 -5.27 9.70
C ASP A 39 -9.69 -4.89 8.23
N TYR A 40 -10.60 -5.60 7.57
CA TYR A 40 -10.99 -5.35 6.19
C TYR A 40 -11.67 -3.99 5.97
N LYS A 41 -12.28 -3.42 7.02
CA LYS A 41 -12.88 -2.08 6.96
C LYS A 41 -11.80 -1.00 6.89
N ALA A 42 -10.69 -1.18 7.62
CA ALA A 42 -9.52 -0.30 7.50
C ALA A 42 -8.94 -0.29 6.08
N PHE A 43 -8.87 -1.44 5.40
CA PHE A 43 -8.45 -1.48 3.99
C PHE A 43 -9.39 -0.68 3.09
N LEU A 44 -10.70 -0.78 3.26
CA LEU A 44 -11.65 0.04 2.50
C LEU A 44 -11.39 1.54 2.72
N ILE A 45 -11.24 1.96 3.98
CA ILE A 45 -11.01 3.38 4.34
C ILE A 45 -9.71 3.89 3.70
N MET A 46 -8.63 3.11 3.78
CA MET A 46 -7.37 3.45 3.12
C MET A 46 -7.52 3.51 1.60
N GLY A 47 -8.29 2.61 0.99
CA GLY A 47 -8.59 2.63 -0.44
C GLY A 47 -9.31 3.91 -0.87
N VAL A 48 -10.37 4.28 -0.15
CA VAL A 48 -11.13 5.51 -0.39
C VAL A 48 -10.29 6.76 -0.17
N ALA A 49 -9.30 6.74 0.73
CA ALA A 49 -8.39 7.86 0.93
C ALA A 49 -7.31 7.94 -0.16
N PHE A 50 -6.64 6.83 -0.46
CA PHE A 50 -5.43 6.82 -1.30
C PHE A 50 -5.76 6.88 -2.79
N LEU A 51 -6.86 6.27 -3.24
CA LEU A 51 -7.25 6.27 -4.64
C LEU A 51 -7.48 7.70 -5.19
N PRO A 52 -8.35 8.54 -4.62
CA PRO A 52 -8.52 9.91 -5.09
C PRO A 52 -7.28 10.78 -4.86
N THR A 53 -6.51 10.52 -3.79
CA THR A 53 -5.26 11.26 -3.54
C THR A 53 -4.22 10.99 -4.62
N GLY A 54 -4.00 9.72 -4.97
CA GLY A 54 -3.09 9.33 -6.05
C GLY A 54 -3.55 9.89 -7.40
N PHE A 55 -4.85 9.84 -7.68
CA PHE A 55 -5.42 10.44 -8.89
C PHE A 55 -5.20 11.95 -8.95
N ALA A 56 -5.46 12.66 -7.85
CA ALA A 56 -5.21 14.10 -7.75
C ALA A 56 -3.74 14.43 -7.96
N MET A 57 -2.81 13.67 -7.37
CA MET A 57 -1.37 13.87 -7.60
C MET A 57 -0.97 13.64 -9.07
N MET A 58 -1.56 12.64 -9.73
CA MET A 58 -1.34 12.41 -11.16
C MET A 58 -1.87 13.57 -12.02
N ILE A 59 -2.96 14.24 -11.62
CA ILE A 59 -3.46 15.44 -12.30
C ILE A 59 -2.51 16.62 -12.05
N VAL A 60 -2.12 16.84 -10.79
CA VAL A 60 -1.24 17.96 -10.40
C VAL A 60 0.13 17.88 -11.09
N TYR A 61 0.62 16.67 -11.40
CA TYR A 61 1.81 16.50 -12.24
C TYR A 61 1.77 17.33 -13.53
N PHE A 62 0.63 17.36 -14.22
CA PHE A 62 0.49 18.11 -15.49
C PHE A 62 0.58 19.63 -15.31
N PHE A 63 0.41 20.14 -14.08
CA PHE A 63 0.37 21.58 -13.78
C PHE A 63 1.58 22.07 -12.97
N ALA A 64 2.26 21.20 -12.22
CA ALA A 64 3.22 21.61 -11.20
C ALA A 64 4.57 20.87 -11.25
N GLU A 65 4.86 20.12 -12.31
CA GLU A 65 6.11 19.35 -12.49
C GLU A 65 6.48 18.42 -11.30
N LEU A 66 5.49 18.01 -10.50
CA LEU A 66 5.70 17.05 -9.41
C LEU A 66 6.06 15.67 -9.95
N PRO A 67 6.83 14.82 -9.23
CA PRO A 67 7.20 13.51 -9.75
C PRO A 67 5.96 12.61 -9.93
N PHE A 68 5.62 12.30 -11.19
CA PHE A 68 4.53 11.37 -11.55
C PHE A 68 4.69 9.99 -10.87
N GLU A 69 5.95 9.64 -10.59
CA GLU A 69 6.42 8.44 -9.92
C GLU A 69 5.83 8.24 -8.51
N ILE A 70 5.26 9.28 -7.90
CA ILE A 70 4.60 9.20 -6.58
C ILE A 70 3.09 8.96 -6.74
N GLY A 71 2.46 9.59 -7.73
CA GLY A 71 1.00 9.53 -7.93
C GLY A 71 0.51 8.16 -8.37
N LEU A 72 1.19 7.53 -9.34
CA LEU A 72 0.77 6.24 -9.88
C LEU A 72 0.81 5.09 -8.84
N PRO A 73 1.89 4.92 -8.04
CA PRO A 73 1.90 3.90 -6.99
C PRO A 73 0.84 4.13 -5.92
N LEU A 74 0.60 5.38 -5.53
CA LEU A 74 -0.42 5.71 -4.54
C LEU A 74 -1.83 5.40 -5.04
N PHE A 75 -2.11 5.72 -6.31
CA PHE A 75 -3.37 5.36 -6.97
C PHE A 75 -3.56 3.83 -7.02
N ALA A 76 -2.53 3.10 -7.42
CA ALA A 76 -2.55 1.63 -7.48
C ALA A 76 -2.79 1.00 -6.10
N LEU A 77 -2.12 1.49 -5.05
CA LEU A 77 -2.35 1.06 -3.67
C LEU A 77 -3.77 1.35 -3.21
N GLY A 78 -4.29 2.54 -3.53
CA GLY A 78 -5.68 2.90 -3.27
C GLY A 78 -6.66 1.92 -3.90
N LEU A 79 -6.43 1.55 -5.17
CA LEU A 79 -7.27 0.59 -5.89
C LEU A 79 -7.22 -0.80 -5.23
N ILE A 80 -6.02 -1.29 -4.90
CA ILE A 80 -5.82 -2.58 -4.23
C ILE A 80 -6.55 -2.62 -2.89
N TYR A 81 -6.37 -1.60 -2.06
CA TYR A 81 -7.02 -1.54 -0.74
C TYR A 81 -8.53 -1.42 -0.83
N LEU A 82 -9.03 -0.66 -1.81
CA LEU A 82 -10.46 -0.55 -2.08
C LEU A 82 -11.04 -1.92 -2.46
N ILE A 83 -10.40 -2.66 -3.37
CA ILE A 83 -10.82 -4.00 -3.79
C ILE A 83 -10.79 -4.97 -2.61
N ILE A 84 -9.69 -5.00 -1.84
CA ILE A 84 -9.56 -5.89 -0.66
C ILE A 84 -10.68 -5.62 0.34
N GLY A 85 -10.95 -4.34 0.63
CA GLY A 85 -11.99 -3.93 1.56
C GLY A 85 -13.40 -4.27 1.10
N LEU A 86 -13.71 -4.11 -0.19
CA LEU A 86 -15.01 -4.43 -0.78
C LEU A 86 -15.24 -5.95 -0.89
N VAL A 87 -14.25 -6.71 -1.35
CA VAL A 87 -14.36 -8.17 -1.52
C VAL A 87 -14.55 -8.88 -0.18
N ASN A 88 -14.00 -8.34 0.91
CA ASN A 88 -14.12 -8.92 2.25
C ASN A 88 -15.12 -8.14 3.12
N ARG A 89 -16.16 -7.56 2.50
CA ARG A 89 -17.20 -6.78 3.20
C ARG A 89 -18.00 -7.59 4.21
N ASP A 90 -18.13 -8.89 3.97
CA ASP A 90 -18.71 -9.88 4.88
C ASP A 90 -17.95 -9.98 6.21
N LYS A 91 -16.64 -9.69 6.20
CA LYS A 91 -15.74 -9.78 7.36
C LYS A 91 -15.49 -8.43 8.02
N TRP A 92 -16.22 -7.39 7.63
CA TRP A 92 -16.17 -6.13 8.38
C TRP A 92 -16.62 -6.43 9.80
N LYS A 93 -15.74 -6.14 10.78
CA LYS A 93 -16.07 -6.29 12.19
C LYS A 93 -17.41 -5.61 12.44
N LYS A 94 -18.42 -6.43 12.72
CA LYS A 94 -19.69 -5.92 13.21
C LYS A 94 -19.38 -5.44 14.62
N THR A 95 -19.47 -4.13 14.83
CA THR A 95 -19.60 -3.61 16.18
C THR A 95 -20.84 -4.26 16.77
N GLU A 96 -20.65 -5.23 17.66
CA GLU A 96 -21.66 -5.61 18.65
C GLU A 96 -21.91 -4.43 19.59
#